data_AF-A0A8C4XQU2-F1
#
_entry.id   AF-A0A8C4XQU2-F1
#
_cell.length_a   1.000
_cell.length_b   1.000
_cell.length_c   1.000
_cell.angle_alpha   90.00
_cell.angle_beta   90.00
_cell.angle_gamma   90.00
#
_symmetry.space_group_name_H-M   'P 1'
#
loop_
_entity.id
_entity.type
_entity.pdbx_description
1 polymer ?
#
loop_
_entity_poly.entity_id
_entity_poly.type
_entity_poly.pdbx_seq_one_letter_code
_entity_poly.pdbx_strand_id
1 'polypeptide(L)'
;MEADDSAEETLLPLALARFQLSEEYGFLLPDPLTELPAPYGPWMEIAHDLPQLITSHQLRSRVHQMPQLSAQHLRGHEELHLAHLVLSFITMGYLWQEGEEGTVKVLPRNLAVPFWEVSQALGLPPILSHADFVLANWRRKNPNGPLEIENLDTIISLPGGESLRGFILVTLLVEKAAVPGIKAVVQAIRAILQLDEETLCKALQALAEAIRDMSKALKQMHDYVDPTVFYTVIRIFLSGWKDNPAMPEGLIYEGVADEPMAYSGGSAAQSAVLHAFDELLGIRHSQESTTFLHRMRDYMPPPHRAFVEEIRRAPSLKQHVLSSGDTQLRAAFNQCISELADFRSYHITIVTKYITVAAAKAKARQAELCDNVGPSAGKLPSALEAKGTGGSHIFSFLKSVRDTTREGMISA
;
A
#
# COMPACT_ATOMS: atom_id res chain seq x y z
N MET A 1 15.83 -36.89 34.66
CA MET A 1 14.77 -35.98 35.14
C MET A 1 15.23 -34.60 34.74
N GLU A 2 15.07 -34.29 33.45
CA GLU A 2 15.37 -32.97 32.89
C GLU A 2 14.01 -32.33 32.63
N ALA A 3 13.80 -31.17 33.25
CA ALA A 3 12.60 -30.39 33.10
C ALA A 3 12.64 -29.71 31.74
N ASP A 4 11.60 -29.97 30.96
CA ASP A 4 11.28 -29.31 29.71
C ASP A 4 10.79 -27.89 30.03
N ASP A 5 11.64 -26.90 29.78
CA ASP A 5 11.32 -25.48 29.97
C ASP A 5 10.68 -24.96 28.69
N SER A 6 9.49 -25.48 28.38
CA SER A 6 8.60 -24.87 27.39
C SER A 6 7.93 -23.67 28.05
N ALA A 7 8.58 -22.50 27.98
CA ALA A 7 7.93 -21.25 28.34
C ALA A 7 6.66 -21.11 27.50
N GLU A 8 5.49 -21.32 28.11
CA GLU A 8 4.20 -20.90 27.58
C GLU A 8 4.27 -19.39 27.36
N GLU A 9 4.60 -19.00 26.13
CA GLU A 9 4.61 -17.61 25.69
C GLU A 9 3.16 -17.11 25.77
N THR A 10 2.80 -16.56 26.93
CA THR A 10 1.44 -16.12 27.20
C THR A 10 1.12 -15.01 26.21
N LEU A 11 0.19 -15.27 25.28
CA LEU A 11 -0.26 -14.28 24.28
C LEU A 11 -0.67 -13.00 25.02
N LEU A 12 0.14 -11.95 24.88
CA LEU A 12 -0.16 -10.65 25.46
C LEU A 12 -1.48 -10.14 24.88
N PRO A 13 -2.30 -9.40 25.66
CA PRO A 13 -3.54 -8.84 25.14
C PRO A 13 -3.29 -8.06 23.84
N LEU A 14 -4.00 -8.43 22.77
CA LEU A 14 -3.87 -7.81 21.45
C LEU A 14 -4.47 -6.39 21.48
N ALA A 15 -3.74 -5.44 22.06
CA ALA A 15 -4.13 -4.03 22.11
C ALA A 15 -3.60 -3.30 20.87
N LEU A 16 -4.47 -2.59 20.16
CA LEU A 16 -4.13 -1.86 18.93
C LEU A 16 -2.96 -0.88 19.14
N ALA A 17 -2.93 -0.18 20.28
CA ALA A 17 -1.88 0.76 20.64
C ALA A 17 -0.47 0.14 20.68
N ARG A 18 -0.32 -1.16 21.01
CA ARG A 18 0.99 -1.87 21.00
C ARG A 18 1.61 -1.89 19.60
N PHE A 19 0.76 -1.86 18.58
CA PHE A 19 1.13 -1.89 17.17
C PHE A 19 0.99 -0.53 16.50
N GLN A 20 0.89 0.55 17.30
CA GLN A 20 0.69 1.92 16.84
C GLN A 20 -0.56 2.09 15.97
N LEU A 21 -1.58 1.24 16.18
CA LEU A 21 -2.83 1.32 15.46
C LEU A 21 -3.82 2.20 16.21
N SER A 22 -4.46 3.09 15.46
CA SER A 22 -5.48 3.98 15.99
C SER A 22 -6.83 3.27 16.10
N GLU A 23 -7.55 3.49 17.20
CA GLU A 23 -8.94 3.02 17.36
C GLU A 23 -9.90 3.67 16.36
N GLU A 24 -9.58 4.88 15.90
CA GLU A 24 -10.39 5.63 14.94
C GLU A 24 -9.91 5.43 13.51
N TYR A 25 -8.59 5.34 13.30
CA TYR A 25 -7.97 5.39 11.98
C TYR A 25 -7.33 4.06 11.51
N GLY A 26 -7.24 3.05 12.39
CA GLY A 26 -6.61 1.77 12.08
C GLY A 26 -5.13 1.94 11.76
N PHE A 27 -4.73 1.53 10.56
CA PHE A 27 -3.36 1.66 10.05
C PHE A 27 -3.03 3.05 9.49
N LEU A 28 -4.01 3.92 9.26
CA LEU A 28 -3.76 5.27 8.80
C LEU A 28 -3.02 6.07 9.89
N LEU A 29 -2.03 6.88 9.48
CA LEU A 29 -1.40 7.82 10.38
C LEU A 29 -2.43 8.92 10.72
N PRO A 30 -2.82 9.09 11.99
CA PRO A 30 -3.79 10.11 12.37
C PRO A 30 -3.19 11.51 12.21
N ASP A 31 -3.97 12.42 11.64
CA ASP A 31 -3.63 13.84 11.43
C ASP A 31 -2.15 14.08 11.02
N PRO A 32 -1.71 13.54 9.85
CA PRO A 32 -0.31 13.61 9.45
C PRO A 32 0.21 15.05 9.42
N LEU A 33 1.46 15.23 9.88
CA LEU A 33 2.16 16.50 9.77
C LEU A 33 2.27 16.91 8.29
N THR A 34 2.02 18.18 7.98
CA THR A 34 2.01 18.66 6.59
C THR A 34 3.24 19.49 6.20
N GLU A 35 4.05 19.91 7.17
CA GLU A 35 5.24 20.75 6.96
C GLU A 35 6.38 20.31 7.87
N LEU A 36 7.58 20.15 7.33
CA LEU A 36 8.77 19.89 8.13
C LEU A 36 9.36 21.20 8.67
N PRO A 37 9.81 21.24 9.93
CA PRO A 37 10.49 22.42 10.47
C PRO A 37 11.87 22.63 9.84
N ALA A 38 12.47 23.80 10.08
CA ALA A 38 13.86 24.06 9.71
C ALA A 38 14.79 22.98 10.31
N PRO A 39 15.80 22.48 9.57
CA PRO A 39 16.33 23.03 8.31
C PRO A 39 15.73 22.44 7.02
N TYR A 40 14.61 21.69 7.08
CA TYR A 40 14.11 20.88 5.96
C TYR A 40 13.31 21.64 4.88
N GLY A 41 13.30 22.98 4.92
CA GLY A 41 12.66 23.82 3.91
C GLY A 41 13.01 23.46 2.46
N PRO A 42 14.29 23.21 2.09
CA PRO A 42 14.65 22.82 0.74
C PRO A 42 13.98 21.54 0.22
N TRP A 43 13.68 20.58 1.11
CA TRP A 43 12.92 19.38 0.72
C TRP A 43 11.46 19.73 0.45
N MET A 44 10.84 20.51 1.34
CA MET A 44 9.45 20.94 1.20
C MET A 44 9.23 21.81 -0.05
N GLU A 45 10.15 22.72 -0.37
CA GLU A 45 10.09 23.55 -1.57
C GLU A 45 10.02 22.71 -2.86
N ILE A 46 10.88 21.69 -2.97
CA ILE A 46 10.84 20.78 -4.13
C ILE A 46 9.54 19.96 -4.13
N ALA A 47 9.09 19.51 -2.95
CA ALA A 47 7.90 18.68 -2.82
C ALA A 47 6.59 19.43 -3.20
N HIS A 48 6.49 20.71 -2.83
CA HIS A 48 5.34 21.55 -3.19
C HIS A 48 5.24 21.81 -4.69
N ASP A 49 6.38 22.05 -5.35
CA ASP A 49 6.43 22.31 -6.79
C ASP A 49 6.60 21.03 -7.63
N LEU A 50 6.55 19.85 -6.99
CA LEU A 50 6.98 18.57 -7.58
C LEU A 50 6.28 18.26 -8.92
N PRO A 51 4.94 18.35 -9.06
CA PRO A 51 4.29 18.12 -10.35
C PRO A 51 4.79 19.07 -11.45
N GLN A 52 4.96 20.36 -11.13
CA GLN A 52 5.43 21.37 -12.09
C GLN A 52 6.89 21.12 -12.48
N LEU A 53 7.76 20.78 -11.53
CA LEU A 53 9.16 20.47 -11.77
C LEU A 53 9.33 19.24 -12.66
N ILE A 54 8.46 18.23 -12.50
CA ILE A 54 8.47 17.04 -13.36
C ILE A 54 7.98 17.40 -14.77
N THR A 55 6.81 18.05 -14.91
CA THR A 55 6.25 18.41 -16.22
C THR A 55 7.13 19.39 -17.00
N SER A 56 7.92 20.22 -16.30
CA SER A 56 8.89 21.13 -16.93
C SER A 56 10.30 20.53 -17.10
N HIS A 57 10.50 19.26 -16.75
CA HIS A 57 11.80 18.54 -16.82
C HIS A 57 12.93 19.19 -15.99
N GLN A 58 12.57 19.95 -14.94
CA GLN A 58 13.53 20.68 -14.11
C GLN A 58 13.86 19.97 -12.79
N LEU A 59 13.10 18.93 -12.40
CA LEU A 59 13.27 18.28 -11.10
C LEU A 59 14.70 17.76 -10.88
N ARG A 60 15.29 17.05 -11.86
CA ARG A 60 16.67 16.55 -11.73
C ARG A 60 17.67 17.67 -11.44
N SER A 61 17.57 18.78 -12.16
CA SER A 61 18.44 19.95 -11.94
C SER A 61 18.26 20.52 -10.53
N ARG A 62 17.02 20.65 -10.07
CA ARG A 62 16.71 21.12 -8.70
C ARG A 62 17.23 20.17 -7.63
N VAL A 63 17.09 18.86 -7.82
CA VAL A 63 17.66 17.85 -6.91
C VAL A 63 19.17 17.95 -6.86
N HIS A 64 19.88 18.15 -7.96
CA HIS A 64 21.34 18.34 -7.92
C HIS A 64 21.79 19.62 -7.20
N GLN A 65 20.96 20.67 -7.19
CA GLN A 65 21.22 21.91 -6.45
C GLN A 65 20.79 21.84 -4.98
N MET A 66 20.02 20.83 -4.59
CA MET A 66 19.50 20.65 -3.24
C MET A 66 20.66 20.43 -2.24
N PRO A 67 20.70 21.14 -1.10
CA PRO A 67 21.72 20.87 -0.09
C PRO A 67 21.53 19.46 0.49
N GLN A 68 22.63 18.78 0.78
CA GLN A 68 22.56 17.54 1.57
C GLN A 68 22.23 17.91 3.02
N LEU A 69 21.01 17.63 3.45
CA LEU A 69 20.55 17.84 4.83
C LEU A 69 20.69 16.53 5.62
N SER A 70 21.06 16.62 6.89
CA SER A 70 21.15 15.45 7.78
C SER A 70 19.77 15.10 8.36
N ALA A 71 19.44 13.81 8.39
CA ALA A 71 18.21 13.31 9.01
C ALA A 71 18.26 13.36 10.56
N GLN A 72 19.42 13.61 11.17
CA GLN A 72 19.60 13.57 12.64
C GLN A 72 18.78 14.60 13.43
N HIS A 73 18.30 15.67 12.76
CA HIS A 73 17.50 16.70 13.42
C HIS A 73 15.99 16.45 13.34
N LEU A 74 15.55 15.40 12.63
CA LEU A 74 14.15 14.97 12.61
C LEU A 74 13.79 14.40 13.99
N ARG A 75 12.67 14.87 14.54
CA ARG A 75 12.21 14.53 15.89
C ARG A 75 10.90 13.78 15.84
N GLY A 76 10.92 12.60 16.44
CA GLY A 76 9.70 11.81 16.62
C GLY A 76 9.18 11.22 15.32
N HIS A 77 8.06 10.51 15.47
CA HIS A 77 7.50 9.68 14.42
C HIS A 77 6.87 10.51 13.29
N GLU A 78 6.22 11.63 13.62
CA GLU A 78 5.51 12.49 12.67
C GLU A 78 6.46 13.13 11.66
N GLU A 79 7.58 13.71 12.13
CA GLU A 79 8.59 14.31 11.24
C GLU A 79 9.28 13.24 10.38
N LEU A 80 9.55 12.05 10.93
CA LEU A 80 10.14 10.95 10.17
C LEU A 80 9.22 10.48 9.03
N HIS A 81 7.91 10.31 9.30
CA HIS A 81 6.95 9.91 8.26
C HIS A 81 6.81 10.97 7.17
N LEU A 82 6.70 12.26 7.53
CA LEU A 82 6.63 13.32 6.53
C LEU A 82 7.93 13.41 5.72
N ALA A 83 9.10 13.26 6.35
CA ALA A 83 10.38 13.21 5.64
C ALA A 83 10.46 12.03 4.68
N HIS A 84 10.03 10.84 5.09
CA HIS A 84 10.01 9.66 4.22
C HIS A 84 9.03 9.84 3.04
N LEU A 85 7.85 10.41 3.31
CA LEU A 85 6.87 10.78 2.29
C LEU A 85 7.48 11.75 1.26
N VAL A 86 8.08 12.85 1.71
CA VAL A 86 8.67 13.87 0.84
C VAL A 86 9.81 13.29 0.01
N LEU A 87 10.79 12.62 0.65
CA LEU A 87 11.97 12.08 -0.02
C LEU A 87 11.63 10.97 -1.00
N SER A 88 10.63 10.14 -0.68
CA SER A 88 10.14 9.10 -1.57
C SER A 88 9.44 9.68 -2.81
N PHE A 89 8.58 10.69 -2.66
CA PHE A 89 7.93 11.37 -3.78
C PHE A 89 8.95 12.06 -4.70
N ILE A 90 9.93 12.77 -4.13
CA ILE A 90 11.03 13.39 -4.90
C ILE A 90 11.82 12.30 -5.66
N THR A 91 12.10 11.17 -5.00
CA THR A 91 12.82 10.03 -5.63
C THR A 91 12.05 9.46 -6.82
N MET A 92 10.74 9.22 -6.67
CA MET A 92 9.92 8.72 -7.78
C MET A 92 9.85 9.72 -8.94
N GLY A 93 9.70 11.01 -8.64
CA GLY A 93 9.76 12.06 -9.65
C GLY A 93 11.12 12.10 -10.36
N TYR A 94 12.22 12.07 -9.61
CA TYR A 94 13.58 12.14 -10.14
C TYR A 94 13.88 10.99 -11.09
N LEU A 95 13.49 9.77 -10.71
CA LEU A 95 13.69 8.57 -11.49
C LEU A 95 12.84 8.57 -12.76
N TRP A 96 11.54 8.87 -12.63
CA TRP A 96 10.55 8.63 -13.68
C TRP A 96 10.11 9.87 -14.47
N GLN A 97 10.68 11.06 -14.24
CA GLN A 97 10.26 12.29 -14.96
C GLN A 97 10.33 12.15 -16.49
N GLU A 98 11.26 11.34 -17.01
CA GLU A 98 11.43 11.09 -18.46
C GLU A 98 10.75 9.77 -18.91
N GLY A 99 9.88 9.20 -18.08
CA GLY A 99 9.27 7.90 -18.33
C GLY A 99 10.25 6.72 -18.27
N GLU A 100 9.86 5.60 -18.89
CA GLU A 100 10.63 4.35 -18.84
C GLU A 100 11.90 4.36 -19.70
N GLU A 101 12.02 5.25 -20.69
CA GLU A 101 13.18 5.31 -21.60
C GLU A 101 14.31 6.21 -21.09
N GLY A 102 13.99 7.17 -20.22
CA GLY A 102 14.95 8.14 -19.69
C GLY A 102 15.34 7.88 -18.24
N THR A 103 15.35 6.61 -17.80
CA THR A 103 15.69 6.23 -16.42
C THR A 103 17.14 6.58 -16.07
N VAL A 104 17.39 6.72 -14.77
CA VAL A 104 18.72 7.03 -14.22
C VAL A 104 19.17 5.88 -13.33
N LYS A 105 20.47 5.56 -13.38
CA LYS A 105 21.05 4.45 -12.61
C LYS A 105 21.47 4.83 -11.20
N VAL A 106 21.60 6.13 -10.92
CA VAL A 106 22.15 6.65 -9.65
C VAL A 106 21.20 7.70 -9.07
N LEU A 107 20.82 7.50 -7.81
CA LEU A 107 20.15 8.49 -6.97
C LEU A 107 21.24 9.37 -6.32
N PRO A 108 21.24 10.71 -6.54
CA PRO A 108 22.27 11.59 -6.03
C PRO A 108 22.39 11.57 -4.51
N ARG A 109 23.61 11.68 -3.99
CA ARG A 109 23.94 11.55 -2.56
C ARG A 109 23.11 12.45 -1.65
N ASN A 110 22.85 13.68 -2.08
CA ASN A 110 22.08 14.67 -1.33
C ASN A 110 20.59 14.29 -1.13
N LEU A 111 20.07 13.37 -1.94
CA LEU A 111 18.75 12.75 -1.78
C LEU A 111 18.86 11.33 -1.22
N ALA A 112 19.81 10.53 -1.71
CA ALA A 112 19.95 9.12 -1.35
C ALA A 112 20.32 8.88 0.12
N VAL A 113 21.28 9.62 0.66
CA VAL A 113 21.74 9.47 2.05
C VAL A 113 20.63 9.78 3.05
N PRO A 114 20.01 10.98 3.05
CA PRO A 114 18.95 11.26 4.01
C PRO A 114 17.74 10.35 3.84
N PHE A 115 17.40 9.96 2.60
CA PHE A 115 16.29 9.03 2.38
C PHE A 115 16.58 7.68 3.03
N TRP A 116 17.77 7.12 2.80
CA TRP A 116 18.18 5.88 3.44
C TRP A 116 18.19 5.98 4.98
N GLU A 117 18.73 7.06 5.55
CA GLU A 117 18.77 7.27 7.01
C GLU A 117 17.35 7.28 7.61
N VAL A 118 16.42 8.00 7.00
CA VAL A 118 15.01 8.05 7.44
C VAL A 118 14.34 6.69 7.28
N SER A 119 14.58 6.00 6.16
CA SER A 119 14.08 4.65 5.91
C SER A 119 14.56 3.66 6.98
N GLN A 120 15.84 3.70 7.36
CA GLN A 120 16.36 2.87 8.45
C GLN A 120 15.71 3.20 9.80
N ALA A 121 15.51 4.48 10.11
CA ALA A 121 14.87 4.91 11.36
C ALA A 121 13.41 4.44 11.47
N LEU A 122 12.68 4.37 10.35
CA LEU A 122 11.30 3.88 10.29
C LEU A 122 11.19 2.35 10.12
N GLY A 123 12.28 1.66 9.75
CA GLY A 123 12.24 0.26 9.35
C GLY A 123 11.47 0.02 8.04
N LEU A 124 11.53 0.99 7.13
CA LEU A 124 10.95 0.94 5.78
C LEU A 124 12.06 0.89 4.72
N PRO A 125 11.80 0.40 3.50
CA PRO A 125 12.75 0.48 2.40
C PRO A 125 12.77 1.90 1.79
N PRO A 126 13.91 2.38 1.26
CA PRO A 126 14.04 3.69 0.62
C PRO A 126 13.40 3.73 -0.79
N ILE A 127 12.09 3.50 -0.85
CA ILE A 127 11.22 3.66 -2.02
C ILE A 127 9.85 4.15 -1.56
N LEU A 128 9.09 4.78 -2.45
CA LEU A 128 7.69 5.10 -2.20
C LEU A 128 6.87 3.82 -1.95
N SER A 129 6.36 3.68 -0.73
CA SER A 129 5.53 2.56 -0.30
C SER A 129 4.07 2.96 -0.09
N HIS A 130 3.18 1.99 0.13
CA HIS A 130 1.80 2.25 0.54
C HIS A 130 1.68 3.03 1.86
N ALA A 131 2.63 2.85 2.78
CA ALA A 131 2.67 3.59 4.04
C ALA A 131 2.82 5.10 3.80
N ASP A 132 3.67 5.47 2.85
CA ASP A 132 3.85 6.86 2.44
C ASP A 132 2.66 7.33 1.62
N PHE A 133 2.41 6.62 0.52
CA PHE A 133 1.54 7.06 -0.56
C PHE A 133 0.08 7.18 -0.16
N VAL A 134 -0.37 6.37 0.81
CA VAL A 134 -1.76 6.31 1.27
C VAL A 134 -1.88 6.64 2.74
N LEU A 135 -1.15 5.92 3.62
CA LEU A 135 -1.42 5.98 5.06
C LEU A 135 -1.03 7.33 5.68
N ALA A 136 -0.01 7.99 5.13
CA ALA A 136 0.50 9.28 5.61
C ALA A 136 0.22 10.48 4.69
N ASN A 137 -0.13 10.27 3.42
CA ASN A 137 -0.29 11.36 2.44
C ASN A 137 -1.71 11.95 2.39
N TRP A 138 -2.21 12.45 3.51
CA TRP A 138 -3.53 13.05 3.55
C TRP A 138 -3.66 14.13 4.61
N ARG A 139 -4.56 15.09 4.37
CA ARG A 139 -4.97 16.11 5.34
C ARG A 139 -6.44 16.46 5.16
N ARG A 140 -7.07 16.98 6.21
CA ARG A 140 -8.39 17.61 6.10
C ARG A 140 -8.23 19.06 5.66
N LYS A 141 -9.08 19.51 4.74
CA LYS A 141 -9.23 20.93 4.37
C LYS A 141 -9.87 21.70 5.53
N ASN A 142 -10.96 21.17 6.07
CA ASN A 142 -11.56 21.61 7.33
C ASN A 142 -11.31 20.54 8.41
N PRO A 143 -10.49 20.83 9.45
CA PRO A 143 -10.18 19.88 10.53
C PRO A 143 -11.42 19.31 11.23
N ASN A 144 -12.51 20.10 11.30
CA ASN A 144 -13.77 19.71 11.93
C ASN A 144 -14.79 19.10 10.96
N GLY A 145 -14.43 18.96 9.67
CA GLY A 145 -15.28 18.37 8.66
C GLY A 145 -15.18 16.83 8.60
N PRO A 146 -16.06 16.16 7.85
CA PRO A 146 -16.06 14.71 7.72
C PRO A 146 -14.84 14.18 6.95
N LEU A 147 -14.54 12.89 7.11
CA LEU A 147 -13.55 12.17 6.29
C LEU A 147 -14.18 11.72 4.96
N GLU A 148 -14.48 12.70 4.12
CA GLU A 148 -15.03 12.53 2.78
C GLU A 148 -14.07 13.15 1.75
N ILE A 149 -14.05 12.63 0.52
CA ILE A 149 -13.06 13.04 -0.51
C ILE A 149 -13.09 14.55 -0.76
N GLU A 150 -14.25 15.18 -0.65
CA GLU A 150 -14.45 16.62 -0.82
C GLU A 150 -13.69 17.43 0.22
N ASN A 151 -13.65 16.95 1.47
CA ASN A 151 -12.96 17.58 2.59
C ASN A 151 -11.52 17.09 2.79
N LEU A 152 -11.06 16.12 2.01
CA LEU A 152 -9.70 15.60 2.09
C LEU A 152 -8.81 16.18 1.00
N ASP A 153 -7.51 16.20 1.23
CA ASP A 153 -6.51 16.51 0.22
C ASP A 153 -5.22 15.74 0.45
N THR A 154 -4.39 15.62 -0.57
CA THR A 154 -3.04 15.05 -0.43
C THR A 154 -2.07 16.11 0.11
N ILE A 155 -1.02 15.66 0.80
CA ILE A 155 0.05 16.55 1.28
C ILE A 155 1.03 16.80 0.12
N ILE A 156 1.54 15.72 -0.48
CA ILE A 156 2.45 15.76 -1.62
C ILE A 156 1.77 15.09 -2.83
N SER A 157 2.03 15.62 -4.02
CA SER A 157 1.45 15.14 -5.28
C SER A 157 2.50 14.89 -6.35
N LEU A 158 2.21 13.95 -7.23
CA LEU A 158 2.92 13.65 -8.48
C LEU A 158 2.04 14.04 -9.68
N PRO A 159 2.55 13.95 -10.92
CA PRO A 159 1.71 14.13 -12.10
C PRO A 159 0.51 13.16 -12.12
N GLY A 160 -0.64 13.66 -12.56
CA GLY A 160 -1.91 12.92 -12.57
C GLY A 160 -3.11 13.72 -12.07
N GLY A 161 -2.87 14.90 -11.47
CA GLY A 161 -3.91 15.85 -11.07
C GLY A 161 -4.98 15.21 -10.19
N GLU A 162 -6.26 15.54 -10.46
CA GLU A 162 -7.39 14.99 -9.71
C GLU A 162 -7.46 13.45 -9.75
N SER A 163 -6.97 12.80 -10.80
CA SER A 163 -6.96 11.32 -10.84
C SER A 163 -5.96 10.73 -9.84
N LEU A 164 -4.82 11.38 -9.60
CA LEU A 164 -3.85 10.93 -8.60
C LEU A 164 -4.42 11.14 -7.20
N ARG A 165 -4.94 12.34 -6.95
CA ARG A 165 -5.61 12.70 -5.70
C ARG A 165 -6.75 11.72 -5.41
N GLY A 166 -7.59 11.44 -6.39
CA GLY A 166 -8.66 10.45 -6.31
C GLY A 166 -8.15 9.05 -5.99
N PHE A 167 -7.09 8.59 -6.66
CA PHE A 167 -6.54 7.26 -6.43
C PHE A 167 -6.01 7.07 -5.00
N ILE A 168 -5.30 8.07 -4.47
CA ILE A 168 -4.80 8.08 -3.08
C ILE A 168 -5.98 8.11 -2.10
N LEU A 169 -6.89 9.08 -2.23
CA LEU A 169 -7.95 9.30 -1.26
C LEU A 169 -9.01 8.19 -1.26
N VAL A 170 -9.36 7.62 -2.42
CA VAL A 170 -10.24 6.44 -2.46
C VAL A 170 -9.60 5.26 -1.74
N THR A 171 -8.29 5.04 -1.94
CA THR A 171 -7.56 3.95 -1.28
C THR A 171 -7.47 4.18 0.23
N LEU A 172 -7.28 5.44 0.67
CA LEU A 172 -7.37 5.83 2.07
C LEU A 172 -8.76 5.54 2.66
N LEU A 173 -9.84 5.82 1.92
CA LEU A 173 -11.20 5.50 2.40
C LEU A 173 -11.43 3.99 2.52
N VAL A 174 -10.80 3.17 1.66
CA VAL A 174 -10.81 1.70 1.82
C VAL A 174 -10.12 1.29 3.12
N GLU A 175 -8.95 1.85 3.42
CA GLU A 175 -8.25 1.62 4.70
C GLU A 175 -9.10 2.07 5.90
N LYS A 176 -9.73 3.25 5.81
CA LYS A 176 -10.61 3.77 6.87
C LYS A 176 -11.85 2.91 7.09
N ALA A 177 -12.44 2.38 6.02
CA ALA A 177 -13.59 1.48 6.08
C ALA A 177 -13.24 0.13 6.74
N ALA A 178 -11.97 -0.26 6.73
CA ALA A 178 -11.51 -1.51 7.35
C ALA A 178 -11.40 -1.43 8.88
N VAL A 179 -11.42 -0.23 9.48
CA VAL A 179 -11.18 -0.03 10.94
C VAL A 179 -12.10 -0.88 11.82
N PRO A 180 -13.42 -0.96 11.60
CA PRO A 180 -14.28 -1.86 12.37
C PRO A 180 -13.86 -3.34 12.24
N GLY A 181 -13.39 -3.75 11.06
CA GLY A 181 -12.87 -5.10 10.80
C GLY A 181 -11.57 -5.38 11.56
N ILE A 182 -10.65 -4.41 11.65
CA ILE A 182 -9.42 -4.53 12.45
C ILE A 182 -9.76 -4.73 13.93
N LYS A 183 -10.74 -3.99 14.45
CA LYS A 183 -11.22 -4.15 15.83
C LYS A 183 -11.91 -5.49 16.02
N ALA A 184 -12.68 -5.94 15.04
CA ALA A 184 -13.31 -7.25 15.03
C ALA A 184 -12.28 -8.39 15.07
N VAL A 185 -11.13 -8.25 14.38
CA VAL A 185 -10.03 -9.23 14.47
C VAL A 185 -9.55 -9.39 15.91
N VAL A 186 -9.32 -8.28 16.61
CA VAL A 186 -8.91 -8.29 18.02
C VAL A 186 -9.97 -8.95 18.91
N GLN A 187 -11.23 -8.59 18.70
CA GLN A 187 -12.34 -9.15 19.45
C GLN A 187 -12.51 -10.65 19.22
N ALA A 188 -12.39 -11.11 17.97
CA ALA A 188 -12.50 -12.52 17.60
C ALA A 188 -11.41 -13.36 18.29
N ILE A 189 -10.15 -12.91 18.25
CA ILE A 189 -9.03 -13.61 18.91
C ILE A 189 -9.27 -13.70 20.42
N ARG A 190 -9.71 -12.61 21.06
CA ARG A 190 -10.03 -12.61 22.48
C ARG A 190 -11.20 -13.56 22.81
N ALA A 191 -12.25 -13.54 21.99
CA ALA A 191 -13.43 -14.37 22.17
C ALA A 191 -13.09 -15.87 22.05
N ILE A 192 -12.21 -16.26 21.12
CA ILE A 192 -11.72 -17.65 21.02
C ILE A 192 -11.00 -18.05 22.32
N LEU A 193 -10.09 -17.21 22.82
CA LEU A 193 -9.33 -17.49 24.05
C LEU A 193 -10.23 -17.60 25.29
N GLN A 194 -11.36 -16.90 25.30
CA GLN A 194 -12.34 -16.88 26.39
C GLN A 194 -13.49 -17.88 26.20
N LEU A 195 -13.52 -18.60 25.07
CA LEU A 195 -14.62 -19.49 24.68
C LEU A 195 -15.99 -18.77 24.66
N ASP A 196 -16.01 -17.51 24.23
CA ASP A 196 -17.20 -16.67 24.12
C ASP A 196 -17.75 -16.67 22.68
N GLU A 197 -18.61 -17.64 22.37
CA GLU A 197 -19.17 -17.82 21.03
C GLU A 197 -20.08 -16.66 20.58
N GLU A 198 -20.76 -16.00 21.52
CA GLU A 198 -21.66 -14.89 21.20
C GLU A 198 -20.84 -13.68 20.72
N THR A 199 -19.80 -13.31 21.47
CA THR A 199 -18.89 -12.23 21.07
C THR A 199 -18.14 -12.60 19.79
N LEU A 200 -17.73 -13.86 19.63
CA LEU A 200 -17.08 -14.32 18.41
C LEU A 200 -17.99 -14.16 17.18
N CYS A 201 -19.25 -14.59 17.27
CA CYS A 201 -20.21 -14.44 16.18
C CYS A 201 -20.42 -12.96 15.81
N LYS A 202 -20.57 -12.07 16.80
CA LYS A 202 -20.71 -10.62 16.59
C LYS A 202 -19.47 -10.02 15.93
N ALA A 203 -18.27 -10.44 16.34
CA ALA A 203 -17.02 -9.99 15.73
C ALA A 203 -16.94 -10.40 14.25
N LEU A 204 -17.30 -11.64 13.91
CA LEU A 204 -17.31 -12.09 12.51
C LEU A 204 -18.33 -11.33 11.66
N GLN A 205 -19.52 -11.04 12.20
CA GLN A 205 -20.51 -10.21 11.51
C GLN A 205 -19.97 -8.78 11.23
N ALA A 206 -19.34 -8.15 12.24
CA ALA A 206 -18.71 -6.84 12.08
C ALA A 206 -17.56 -6.86 11.06
N LEU A 207 -16.77 -7.94 11.01
CA LEU A 207 -15.71 -8.12 10.01
C LEU A 207 -16.30 -8.20 8.59
N ALA A 208 -17.34 -9.00 8.39
CA ALA A 208 -18.01 -9.11 7.10
C ALA A 208 -18.59 -7.77 6.63
N GLU A 209 -19.22 -7.01 7.52
CA GLU A 209 -19.73 -5.67 7.23
C GLU A 209 -18.62 -4.69 6.85
N ALA A 210 -17.50 -4.69 7.58
CA ALA A 210 -16.35 -3.85 7.25
C ALA A 210 -15.78 -4.15 5.86
N ILE A 211 -15.66 -5.42 5.47
CA ILE A 211 -15.21 -5.83 4.13
C ILE A 211 -16.19 -5.37 3.04
N ARG A 212 -17.50 -5.40 3.33
CA ARG A 212 -18.52 -4.87 2.43
C ARG A 212 -18.39 -3.36 2.26
N ASP A 213 -18.11 -2.63 3.33
CA ASP A 213 -17.91 -1.18 3.29
C ASP A 213 -16.61 -0.78 2.60
N MET A 214 -15.54 -1.57 2.75
CA MET A 214 -14.33 -1.46 1.92
C MET A 214 -14.67 -1.58 0.43
N SER A 215 -15.54 -2.53 0.06
CA SER A 215 -15.99 -2.70 -1.32
C SER A 215 -16.80 -1.49 -1.81
N LYS A 216 -17.59 -0.85 -0.96
CA LYS A 216 -18.32 0.40 -1.30
C LYS A 216 -17.34 1.56 -1.51
N ALA A 217 -16.34 1.71 -0.64
CA ALA A 217 -15.31 2.73 -0.79
C ALA A 217 -14.53 2.53 -2.11
N LEU A 218 -14.10 1.30 -2.41
CA LEU A 218 -13.36 0.99 -3.64
C LEU A 218 -14.15 1.31 -4.92
N LYS A 219 -15.49 1.27 -4.89
CA LYS A 219 -16.32 1.64 -6.05
C LYS A 219 -16.18 3.11 -6.45
N GLN A 220 -15.88 3.99 -5.51
CA GLN A 220 -15.66 5.42 -5.78
C GLN A 220 -14.46 5.67 -6.68
N MET A 221 -13.59 4.67 -6.89
CA MET A 221 -12.50 4.72 -7.87
C MET A 221 -13.01 5.14 -9.26
N HIS A 222 -14.23 4.73 -9.63
CA HIS A 222 -14.87 5.08 -10.89
C HIS A 222 -15.23 6.56 -11.04
N ASP A 223 -15.48 7.25 -9.93
CA ASP A 223 -15.94 8.62 -9.91
C ASP A 223 -14.74 9.59 -9.91
N TYR A 224 -13.64 9.18 -9.27
CA TYR A 224 -12.50 10.06 -9.00
C TYR A 224 -11.24 9.79 -9.83
N VAL A 225 -11.17 8.66 -10.55
CA VAL A 225 -9.95 8.29 -11.29
C VAL A 225 -10.25 8.00 -12.75
N ASP A 226 -9.60 8.76 -13.64
CA ASP A 226 -9.61 8.48 -15.07
C ASP A 226 -8.71 7.27 -15.39
N PRO A 227 -9.23 6.21 -16.04
CA PRO A 227 -8.44 5.03 -16.36
C PRO A 227 -7.23 5.29 -17.27
N THR A 228 -7.33 6.27 -18.17
CA THR A 228 -6.23 6.62 -19.09
C THR A 228 -5.12 7.30 -18.31
N VAL A 229 -5.44 8.32 -17.51
CA VAL A 229 -4.47 9.03 -16.66
C VAL A 229 -3.79 8.09 -15.68
N PHE A 230 -4.55 7.17 -15.07
CA PHE A 230 -3.97 6.14 -14.20
C PHE A 230 -2.92 5.31 -14.93
N TYR A 231 -3.28 4.77 -16.10
CA TYR A 231 -2.40 3.88 -16.85
C TYR A 231 -1.16 4.58 -17.41
N THR A 232 -1.33 5.75 -18.04
CA THR A 232 -0.26 6.41 -18.79
C THR A 232 0.59 7.36 -17.95
N VAL A 233 0.12 7.79 -16.77
CA VAL A 233 0.83 8.76 -15.92
C VAL A 233 1.12 8.18 -14.55
N ILE A 234 0.07 7.93 -13.76
CA ILE A 234 0.21 7.60 -12.32
C ILE A 234 1.03 6.33 -12.11
N ARG A 235 0.73 5.29 -12.90
CA ARG A 235 1.34 3.97 -12.76
C ARG A 235 2.85 3.98 -12.94
N ILE A 236 3.38 4.87 -13.77
CA ILE A 236 4.83 5.02 -13.98
C ILE A 236 5.50 5.40 -12.66
N PHE A 237 4.98 6.43 -11.98
CA PHE A 237 5.53 6.91 -10.72
C PHE A 237 5.34 5.97 -9.53
N LEU A 238 4.50 4.94 -9.66
CA LEU A 238 4.35 3.89 -8.64
C LEU A 238 5.29 2.69 -8.87
N SER A 239 6.02 2.67 -9.99
CA SER A 239 6.83 1.54 -10.38
C SER A 239 8.17 1.53 -9.66
N GLY A 240 8.53 0.37 -9.11
CA GLY A 240 9.86 0.17 -8.52
C GLY A 240 10.87 -0.28 -9.56
N TRP A 241 12.04 -0.66 -9.08
CA TRP A 241 13.18 -1.13 -9.89
C TRP A 241 13.61 -2.56 -9.50
N LYS A 242 12.74 -3.30 -8.82
CA LYS A 242 12.81 -4.77 -8.69
C LYS A 242 11.90 -5.43 -9.72
N ASP A 243 12.42 -6.44 -10.42
CA ASP A 243 11.70 -7.17 -11.47
C ASP A 243 11.20 -6.26 -12.62
N ASN A 244 11.79 -5.05 -12.78
CA ASN A 244 11.42 -4.04 -13.76
C ASN A 244 12.38 -4.06 -14.98
N PRO A 245 11.89 -4.37 -16.19
CA PRO A 245 12.70 -4.38 -17.41
C PRO A 245 13.39 -3.06 -17.76
N ALA A 246 12.84 -1.90 -17.34
CA ALA A 246 13.44 -0.59 -17.58
C ALA A 246 14.64 -0.30 -16.66
N MET A 247 14.77 -1.05 -15.56
CA MET A 247 15.81 -0.91 -14.54
C MET A 247 16.28 -2.30 -14.06
N PRO A 248 16.84 -3.15 -14.95
CA PRO A 248 17.12 -4.56 -14.63
C PRO A 248 18.21 -4.74 -13.58
N GLU A 249 19.12 -3.77 -13.47
CA GLU A 249 20.20 -3.76 -12.48
C GLU A 249 19.72 -3.24 -11.11
N GLY A 250 18.61 -2.51 -11.03
CA GLY A 250 18.21 -1.76 -9.83
C GLY A 250 18.75 -0.32 -9.83
N LEU A 251 18.78 0.31 -8.65
CA LEU A 251 19.16 1.72 -8.47
C LEU A 251 20.33 1.84 -7.48
N ILE A 252 21.38 2.57 -7.86
CA ILE A 252 22.50 2.88 -6.97
C ILE A 252 22.12 4.06 -6.09
N TYR A 253 22.28 3.91 -4.77
CA TYR A 253 22.08 4.97 -3.79
C TYR A 253 23.44 5.58 -3.45
N GLU A 254 23.79 6.68 -4.11
CA GLU A 254 25.12 7.28 -3.99
C GLU A 254 25.43 7.64 -2.52
N GLY A 255 26.57 7.18 -2.03
CA GLY A 255 27.00 7.39 -0.64
C GLY A 255 26.34 6.48 0.40
N VAL A 256 25.48 5.55 -0.03
CA VAL A 256 24.85 4.52 0.82
C VAL A 256 25.41 3.13 0.47
N ALA A 257 25.39 2.77 -0.80
CA ALA A 257 25.89 1.48 -1.30
C ALA A 257 26.47 1.66 -2.70
N ASP A 258 27.59 0.98 -2.98
CA ASP A 258 28.22 0.98 -4.31
C ASP A 258 27.46 0.10 -5.31
N GLU A 259 26.79 -0.95 -4.81
CA GLU A 259 26.00 -1.87 -5.62
C GLU A 259 24.54 -1.39 -5.79
N PRO A 260 23.93 -1.60 -6.97
CA PRO A 260 22.51 -1.33 -7.18
C PRO A 260 21.61 -2.11 -6.21
N MET A 261 20.60 -1.42 -5.66
CA MET A 261 19.58 -2.01 -4.80
C MET A 261 18.27 -2.18 -5.57
N ALA A 262 17.52 -3.25 -5.30
CA ALA A 262 16.28 -3.58 -5.99
C ALA A 262 15.05 -3.55 -5.06
N TYR A 263 14.15 -2.58 -5.27
CA TYR A 263 12.91 -2.43 -4.51
C TYR A 263 11.65 -2.53 -5.38
N SER A 264 10.63 -3.20 -4.86
CA SER A 264 9.30 -3.31 -5.47
C SER A 264 8.53 -2.00 -5.34
N GLY A 265 7.81 -1.60 -6.38
CA GLY A 265 6.99 -0.40 -6.36
C GLY A 265 5.74 -0.54 -5.50
N GLY A 266 5.02 0.58 -5.34
CA GLY A 266 3.81 0.66 -4.54
C GLY A 266 2.72 -0.30 -5.02
N SER A 267 2.09 -1.04 -4.11
CA SER A 267 1.03 -1.99 -4.43
C SER A 267 0.04 -2.10 -3.28
N ALA A 268 -1.24 -2.35 -3.57
CA ALA A 268 -2.25 -2.66 -2.56
C ALA A 268 -1.87 -3.88 -1.70
N ALA A 269 -1.00 -4.77 -2.19
CA ALA A 269 -0.46 -5.88 -1.41
C ALA A 269 0.48 -5.44 -0.26
N GLN A 270 0.84 -4.16 -0.16
CA GLN A 270 1.57 -3.60 0.98
C GLN A 270 0.62 -3.13 2.10
N SER A 271 -0.70 -3.13 1.88
CA SER A 271 -1.69 -2.86 2.92
C SER A 271 -1.74 -3.99 3.94
N ALA A 272 -1.60 -3.68 5.22
CA ALA A 272 -1.68 -4.68 6.29
C ALA A 272 -3.10 -5.22 6.53
N VAL A 273 -4.15 -4.49 6.09
CA VAL A 273 -5.55 -4.87 6.29
C VAL A 273 -5.86 -6.25 5.72
N LEU A 274 -5.54 -6.47 4.45
CA LEU A 274 -5.89 -7.73 3.78
C LEU A 274 -5.10 -8.89 4.37
N HIS A 275 -3.85 -8.66 4.77
CA HIS A 275 -3.05 -9.69 5.44
C HIS A 275 -3.62 -10.05 6.81
N ALA A 276 -4.06 -9.08 7.60
CA ALA A 276 -4.69 -9.33 8.89
C ALA A 276 -5.97 -10.17 8.74
N PHE A 277 -6.78 -9.88 7.71
CA PHE A 277 -8.00 -10.64 7.45
C PHE A 277 -7.71 -12.06 6.93
N ASP A 278 -6.74 -12.21 6.04
CA ASP A 278 -6.32 -13.54 5.56
C ASP A 278 -5.80 -14.41 6.70
N GLU A 279 -4.95 -13.86 7.58
CA GLU A 279 -4.38 -14.59 8.71
C GLU A 279 -5.46 -14.98 9.73
N LEU A 280 -6.39 -14.07 10.07
CA LEU A 280 -7.49 -14.40 10.99
C LEU A 280 -8.38 -15.50 10.41
N LEU A 281 -8.78 -15.37 9.14
CA LEU A 281 -9.68 -16.33 8.48
C LEU A 281 -8.96 -17.66 8.13
N GLY A 282 -7.65 -17.75 8.37
CA GLY A 282 -6.86 -18.95 8.09
C GLY A 282 -6.77 -19.27 6.60
N ILE A 283 -6.76 -18.26 5.74
CA ILE A 283 -6.67 -18.43 4.28
C ILE A 283 -5.23 -18.80 3.92
N ARG A 284 -5.05 -19.88 3.16
CA ARG A 284 -3.74 -20.37 2.71
C ARG A 284 -3.61 -20.14 1.20
N HIS A 285 -2.74 -19.22 0.83
CA HIS A 285 -2.48 -18.91 -0.58
C HIS A 285 -1.49 -19.90 -1.22
N SER A 286 -1.44 -19.90 -2.55
CA SER A 286 -0.41 -20.62 -3.30
C SER A 286 1.00 -20.18 -2.88
N GLN A 287 2.00 -21.04 -3.07
CA GLN A 287 3.39 -20.73 -2.69
C GLN A 287 3.91 -19.44 -3.36
N GLU A 288 3.58 -19.23 -4.64
CA GLU A 288 3.96 -18.04 -5.40
C GLU A 288 3.31 -16.78 -4.79
N SER A 289 2.00 -16.81 -4.54
CA SER A 289 1.27 -15.68 -3.95
C SER A 289 1.75 -15.38 -2.53
N THR A 290 2.01 -16.42 -1.73
CA THR A 290 2.55 -16.29 -0.37
C THR A 290 3.93 -15.63 -0.38
N THR A 291 4.81 -16.07 -1.30
CA THR A 291 6.17 -15.49 -1.44
C THR A 291 6.09 -13.99 -1.77
N PHE A 292 5.19 -13.60 -2.69
CA PHE A 292 4.97 -12.21 -3.03
C PHE A 292 4.38 -11.40 -1.84
N LEU A 293 3.34 -11.92 -1.19
CA LEU A 293 2.70 -11.26 -0.05
C LEU A 293 3.66 -11.09 1.14
N HIS A 294 4.45 -12.11 1.48
CA HIS A 294 5.45 -12.00 2.55
C HIS A 294 6.51 -10.95 2.22
N ARG A 295 6.96 -10.88 0.96
CA ARG A 295 7.85 -9.79 0.51
C ARG A 295 7.20 -8.41 0.67
N MET A 296 5.89 -8.28 0.47
CA MET A 296 5.20 -7.00 0.67
C MET A 296 5.09 -6.59 2.15
N ARG A 297 5.19 -7.54 3.10
CA ARG A 297 5.30 -7.21 4.52
C ARG A 297 6.55 -6.41 4.85
N ASP A 298 7.62 -6.54 4.04
CA ASP A 298 8.85 -5.75 4.19
C ASP A 298 8.66 -4.25 3.91
N TYR A 299 7.54 -3.88 3.28
CA TYR A 299 7.16 -2.51 2.94
C TYR A 299 6.10 -1.95 3.92
N MET A 300 5.75 -2.71 4.96
CA MET A 300 4.88 -2.27 6.04
C MET A 300 5.71 -1.71 7.20
N PRO A 301 5.23 -0.67 7.90
CA PRO A 301 5.80 -0.24 9.16
C PRO A 301 5.97 -1.44 10.11
N PRO A 302 7.09 -1.56 10.84
CA PRO A 302 7.35 -2.72 11.70
C PRO A 302 6.22 -3.04 12.70
N PRO A 303 5.56 -2.05 13.34
CA PRO A 303 4.40 -2.31 14.20
C PRO A 303 3.22 -2.95 13.47
N HIS A 304 2.95 -2.55 12.22
CA HIS A 304 1.87 -3.11 11.41
C HIS A 304 2.16 -4.56 11.02
N ARG A 305 3.42 -4.86 10.68
CA ARG A 305 3.89 -6.23 10.42
C ARG A 305 3.76 -7.11 11.66
N ALA A 306 4.16 -6.60 12.82
CA ALA A 306 4.04 -7.31 14.09
C ALA A 306 2.58 -7.65 14.43
N PHE A 307 1.63 -6.77 14.11
CA PHE A 307 0.20 -7.05 14.28
C PHE A 307 -0.26 -8.25 13.45
N VAL A 308 0.12 -8.30 12.17
CA VAL A 308 -0.20 -9.43 11.28
C VAL A 308 0.44 -10.74 11.79
N GLU A 309 1.69 -10.70 12.24
CA GLU A 309 2.37 -11.87 12.79
C GLU A 309 1.75 -12.36 14.10
N GLU A 310 1.23 -11.47 14.94
CA GLU A 310 0.54 -11.85 16.17
C GLU A 310 -0.79 -12.55 15.87
N ILE A 311 -1.54 -12.07 14.86
CA ILE A 311 -2.76 -12.76 14.38
C ILE A 311 -2.42 -14.15 13.88
N ARG A 312 -1.34 -14.31 13.11
CA ARG A 312 -0.88 -15.61 12.60
C ARG A 312 -0.55 -16.61 13.72
N ARG A 313 -0.08 -16.14 14.87
CA ARG A 313 0.27 -16.95 16.05
C ARG A 313 -0.94 -17.25 16.95
N ALA A 314 -2.03 -16.51 16.80
CA ALA A 314 -3.24 -16.72 17.58
C ALA A 314 -3.88 -18.10 17.30
N PRO A 315 -4.73 -18.61 18.21
CA PRO A 315 -5.49 -19.83 17.96
C PRO A 315 -6.28 -19.77 16.65
N SER A 316 -6.32 -20.89 15.93
CA SER A 316 -6.97 -20.98 14.62
C SER A 316 -8.48 -20.79 14.72
N LEU A 317 -8.99 -19.63 14.27
CA LEU A 317 -10.42 -19.35 14.14
C LEU A 317 -11.10 -20.44 13.30
N LYS A 318 -10.55 -20.77 12.13
CA LYS A 318 -11.16 -21.76 11.24
C LYS A 318 -11.31 -23.14 11.92
N GLN A 319 -10.30 -23.56 12.69
CA GLN A 319 -10.37 -24.81 13.44
C GLN A 319 -11.39 -24.73 14.56
N HIS A 320 -11.44 -23.62 15.29
CA HIS A 320 -12.42 -23.38 16.36
C HIS A 320 -13.86 -23.47 15.83
N VAL A 321 -14.16 -22.78 14.73
CA VAL A 321 -15.47 -22.82 14.07
C VAL A 321 -15.83 -24.25 13.63
N LEU A 322 -14.89 -25.00 13.06
CA LEU A 322 -15.10 -26.41 12.68
C LEU A 322 -15.42 -27.29 13.90
N SER A 323 -14.72 -27.10 15.03
CA SER A 323 -14.93 -27.90 16.24
C SER A 323 -16.19 -27.55 17.02
N SER A 324 -16.67 -26.30 16.93
CA SER A 324 -17.84 -25.82 17.69
C SER A 324 -19.14 -26.56 17.34
N GLY A 325 -19.29 -26.97 16.07
CA GLY A 325 -20.56 -27.47 15.55
C GLY A 325 -21.66 -26.41 15.41
N ASP A 326 -21.38 -25.15 15.75
CA ASP A 326 -22.35 -24.05 15.72
C ASP A 326 -22.60 -23.58 14.27
N THR A 327 -23.84 -23.73 13.82
CA THR A 327 -24.27 -23.39 12.46
C THR A 327 -24.31 -21.89 12.22
N GLN A 328 -24.64 -21.09 13.25
CA GLN A 328 -24.65 -19.64 13.18
C GLN A 328 -23.23 -19.10 13.08
N LEU A 329 -22.32 -19.63 13.90
CA LEU A 329 -20.91 -19.25 13.86
C LEU A 329 -20.26 -19.62 12.51
N ARG A 330 -20.56 -20.81 11.99
CA ARG A 330 -20.13 -21.24 10.65
C ARG A 330 -20.66 -20.32 9.55
N ALA A 331 -21.93 -19.93 9.64
CA ALA A 331 -22.53 -18.99 8.69
C ALA A 331 -21.84 -17.61 8.73
N ALA A 332 -21.55 -17.08 9.92
CA ALA A 332 -20.83 -15.82 10.08
C ALA A 332 -19.40 -15.88 9.53
N PHE A 333 -18.68 -16.97 9.78
CA PHE A 333 -17.35 -17.22 9.19
C PHE A 333 -17.40 -17.26 7.66
N ASN A 334 -18.32 -18.05 7.09
CA ASN A 334 -18.47 -18.17 5.63
C ASN A 334 -18.90 -16.85 4.99
N GLN A 335 -19.66 -16.01 5.70
CA GLN A 335 -19.99 -14.66 5.23
C GLN A 335 -18.72 -13.80 5.09
N CYS A 336 -17.80 -13.84 6.05
CA CYS A 336 -16.51 -13.13 5.94
C CYS A 336 -15.72 -13.58 4.70
N ILE A 337 -15.65 -14.89 4.47
CA ILE A 337 -14.99 -15.46 3.29
C ILE A 337 -15.65 -14.97 1.99
N SER A 338 -16.99 -14.97 1.94
CA SER A 338 -17.75 -14.52 0.76
C SER A 338 -17.49 -13.04 0.47
N GLU A 339 -17.61 -12.17 1.47
CA GLU A 339 -17.39 -10.72 1.31
C GLU A 339 -15.95 -10.43 0.86
N LEU A 340 -14.95 -11.15 1.41
CA LEU A 340 -13.56 -10.99 1.00
C LEU A 340 -13.32 -11.48 -0.43
N ALA A 341 -13.94 -12.59 -0.84
CA ALA A 341 -13.88 -13.08 -2.22
C ALA A 341 -14.56 -12.12 -3.20
N ASP A 342 -15.65 -11.47 -2.80
CA ASP A 342 -16.35 -10.46 -3.60
C ASP A 342 -15.54 -9.18 -3.73
N PHE A 343 -14.93 -8.71 -2.64
CA PHE A 343 -13.96 -7.59 -2.66
C PHE A 343 -12.82 -7.89 -3.65
N ARG A 344 -12.22 -9.08 -3.59
CA ARG A 344 -11.14 -9.50 -4.51
C ARG A 344 -11.62 -9.61 -5.95
N SER A 345 -12.83 -10.11 -6.17
CA SER A 345 -13.44 -10.18 -7.50
C SER A 345 -13.66 -8.78 -8.08
N TYR A 346 -14.13 -7.84 -7.26
CA TYR A 346 -14.31 -6.45 -7.66
C TYR A 346 -12.97 -5.76 -7.93
N HIS A 347 -11.94 -6.02 -7.12
CA HIS A 347 -10.58 -5.52 -7.39
C HIS A 347 -10.04 -6.01 -8.74
N ILE A 348 -10.29 -7.26 -9.14
CA ILE A 348 -9.95 -7.76 -10.48
C ILE A 348 -10.68 -6.96 -11.57
N THR A 349 -11.94 -6.58 -11.36
CA THR A 349 -12.71 -5.72 -12.28
C THR A 349 -12.09 -4.33 -12.40
N ILE A 350 -11.70 -3.72 -11.28
CA ILE A 350 -10.97 -2.45 -11.26
C ILE A 350 -9.68 -2.58 -12.08
N VAL A 351 -8.84 -3.55 -11.76
CA VAL A 351 -7.57 -3.79 -12.47
C VAL A 351 -7.79 -4.01 -13.97
N THR A 352 -8.84 -4.74 -14.36
CA THR A 352 -9.18 -4.93 -15.78
C THR A 352 -9.49 -3.59 -16.47
N LYS A 353 -10.28 -2.71 -15.84
CA LYS A 353 -10.64 -1.40 -16.38
C LYS A 353 -9.43 -0.44 -16.46
N TYR A 354 -8.68 -0.33 -15.36
CA TYR A 354 -7.61 0.65 -15.19
C TYR A 354 -6.26 0.22 -15.76
N ILE A 355 -6.07 -1.07 -16.05
CA ILE A 355 -4.83 -1.58 -16.64
C ILE A 355 -5.10 -2.13 -18.03
N THR A 356 -5.84 -3.23 -18.18
CA THR A 356 -5.98 -3.91 -19.47
C THR A 356 -6.73 -3.08 -20.51
N VAL A 357 -7.90 -2.56 -20.16
CA VAL A 357 -8.73 -1.76 -21.09
C VAL A 357 -8.06 -0.42 -21.37
N ALA A 358 -7.48 0.22 -20.35
CA ALA A 358 -6.73 1.46 -20.50
C ALA A 358 -5.51 1.29 -21.41
N ALA A 359 -4.74 0.21 -21.25
CA ALA A 359 -3.60 -0.12 -22.12
C ALA A 359 -4.03 -0.25 -23.58
N ALA A 360 -5.07 -1.03 -23.84
CA ALA A 360 -5.59 -1.24 -25.20
C ALA A 360 -6.04 0.08 -25.85
N LYS A 361 -6.76 0.93 -25.09
CA LYS A 361 -7.17 2.26 -25.57
C LYS A 361 -5.98 3.17 -25.86
N ALA A 362 -4.97 3.15 -24.98
CA ALA A 362 -3.77 3.96 -25.16
C ALA A 362 -2.99 3.55 -26.41
N LYS A 363 -2.84 2.24 -26.66
CA LYS A 363 -2.23 1.69 -27.88
C LYS A 363 -2.98 2.08 -29.15
N ALA A 364 -4.31 1.99 -29.13
CA ALA A 364 -5.13 2.39 -30.28
C ALA A 364 -4.94 3.88 -30.62
N ARG A 365 -4.97 4.76 -29.62
CA ARG A 365 -4.71 6.20 -29.81
C ARG A 365 -3.31 6.49 -30.34
N GLN A 366 -2.30 5.75 -29.88
CA GLN A 366 -0.93 5.92 -30.37
C GLN A 366 -0.80 5.51 -31.84
N ALA A 367 -1.43 4.41 -32.26
CA ALA A 367 -1.45 4.00 -33.66
C ALA A 367 -2.09 5.07 -34.57
N GLU A 368 -3.24 5.62 -34.15
CA GLU A 368 -3.91 6.72 -34.87
C GLU A 368 -3.05 7.98 -34.99
N LEU A 369 -2.23 8.30 -33.98
CA LEU A 369 -1.32 9.46 -34.00
C LEU A 369 -0.10 9.22 -34.91
N CYS A 370 0.48 8.01 -34.88
CA CYS A 370 1.60 7.64 -35.75
C CYS A 370 1.20 7.67 -37.23
N ASP A 371 -0.03 7.28 -37.56
CA ASP A 371 -0.58 7.35 -38.92
C ASP A 371 -0.76 8.81 -39.41
N ASN A 372 -0.90 9.78 -38.49
CA ASN A 372 -1.18 11.19 -38.82
C ASN A 372 0.02 12.14 -38.68
N VAL A 373 1.05 11.85 -37.87
CA VAL A 373 2.12 12.82 -37.50
C VAL A 373 3.55 12.27 -37.62
N GLY A 374 3.76 11.02 -38.06
CA GLY A 374 5.10 10.42 -38.12
C GLY A 374 5.69 10.09 -36.73
N PRO A 375 6.93 9.57 -36.62
CA PRO A 375 7.40 8.77 -35.48
C PRO A 375 7.70 9.54 -34.16
N SER A 376 7.22 10.77 -34.00
CA SER A 376 7.57 11.64 -32.86
C SER A 376 6.62 11.51 -31.64
N ALA A 377 5.66 10.59 -31.65
CA ALA A 377 4.80 10.34 -30.49
C ALA A 377 5.56 9.49 -29.44
N GLY A 378 5.76 10.03 -28.23
CA GLY A 378 6.43 9.31 -27.13
C GLY A 378 5.87 7.91 -26.90
N LYS A 379 6.74 6.94 -26.58
CA LYS A 379 6.33 5.53 -26.43
C LYS A 379 5.47 5.31 -25.20
N LEU A 380 4.51 4.39 -25.31
CA LEU A 380 3.69 3.97 -24.18
C LEU A 380 4.52 3.19 -23.16
N PRO A 381 4.16 3.26 -21.86
CA PRO A 381 4.74 2.39 -20.85
C PRO A 381 4.56 0.93 -21.26
N SER A 382 5.67 0.24 -21.50
CA SER A 382 5.72 -1.12 -22.04
C SER A 382 6.31 -2.12 -21.04
N ALA A 383 7.13 -1.65 -20.10
CA ALA A 383 7.75 -2.47 -19.07
C ALA A 383 6.71 -3.10 -18.12
N LEU A 384 5.49 -2.55 -18.09
CA LEU A 384 4.43 -2.89 -17.15
C LEU A 384 3.22 -3.58 -17.80
N GLU A 385 3.24 -3.99 -19.07
CA GLU A 385 2.00 -4.49 -19.71
C GLU A 385 1.36 -5.70 -19.00
N ALA A 386 2.17 -6.63 -18.49
CA ALA A 386 1.69 -7.83 -17.78
C ALA A 386 2.05 -7.86 -16.28
N LYS A 387 2.88 -6.92 -15.80
CA LYS A 387 3.41 -6.89 -14.43
C LYS A 387 2.84 -5.72 -13.61
N GLY A 388 2.50 -5.99 -12.36
CA GLY A 388 2.11 -4.96 -11.41
C GLY A 388 3.30 -4.09 -11.03
N THR A 389 3.02 -2.92 -10.48
CA THR A 389 4.04 -1.99 -9.93
C THR A 389 4.89 -2.64 -8.83
N GLY A 390 4.32 -3.59 -8.07
CA GLY A 390 5.04 -4.41 -7.10
C GLY A 390 5.85 -5.58 -7.69
N GLY A 391 5.71 -5.86 -8.99
CA GLY A 391 6.48 -6.87 -9.73
C GLY A 391 5.79 -8.22 -9.97
N SER A 392 4.54 -8.43 -9.52
CA SER A 392 3.79 -9.69 -9.77
C SER A 392 3.12 -9.74 -11.14
N HIS A 393 2.88 -10.94 -11.66
CA HIS A 393 1.98 -11.13 -12.79
C HIS A 393 0.52 -10.87 -12.34
N ILE A 394 -0.03 -9.73 -12.74
CA ILE A 394 -1.19 -9.12 -12.05
C ILE A 394 -2.39 -10.09 -11.98
N PHE A 395 -2.80 -10.65 -13.11
CA PHE A 395 -4.02 -11.46 -13.15
C PHE A 395 -3.85 -12.86 -12.57
N SER A 396 -2.69 -13.50 -12.73
CA SER A 396 -2.45 -14.81 -12.12
C SER A 396 -2.43 -14.67 -10.60
N PHE A 397 -1.74 -13.65 -10.08
CA PHE A 397 -1.70 -13.35 -8.65
C PHE A 397 -3.10 -13.05 -8.09
N LEU A 398 -3.82 -12.07 -8.66
CA LEU A 398 -5.13 -11.66 -8.12
C LEU A 398 -6.17 -12.79 -8.19
N LYS A 399 -6.17 -13.57 -9.27
CA LYS A 399 -7.07 -14.74 -9.38
C LYS A 399 -6.68 -15.81 -8.36
N SER A 400 -5.39 -16.12 -8.20
CA SER A 400 -4.93 -17.11 -7.21
C SER A 400 -5.32 -16.72 -5.79
N VAL A 401 -5.14 -15.45 -5.41
CA VAL A 401 -5.51 -14.94 -4.09
C VAL A 401 -7.03 -14.96 -3.87
N ARG A 402 -7.84 -14.64 -4.89
CA ARG A 402 -9.32 -14.77 -4.83
C ARG A 402 -9.76 -16.22 -4.70
N ASP A 403 -9.20 -17.11 -5.50
CA ASP A 403 -9.66 -18.50 -5.58
C ASP A 403 -9.32 -19.25 -4.27
N THR A 404 -8.13 -19.02 -3.73
CA THR A 404 -7.75 -19.54 -2.39
C THR A 404 -8.58 -18.95 -1.24
N THR A 405 -9.11 -17.72 -1.36
CA THR A 405 -10.14 -17.23 -0.42
C THR A 405 -11.39 -18.07 -0.46
N ARG A 406 -11.90 -18.37 -1.66
CA ARG A 406 -13.14 -19.15 -1.84
C ARG A 406 -13.00 -20.56 -1.29
N GLU A 407 -11.85 -21.18 -1.50
CA GLU A 407 -11.47 -22.47 -0.90
C GLU A 407 -11.42 -22.42 0.64
N GLY A 408 -11.36 -21.21 1.22
CA GLY A 408 -11.45 -20.97 2.64
C GLY A 408 -12.79 -21.33 3.27
N MET A 409 -13.88 -21.43 2.49
CA MET A 409 -15.21 -21.75 3.00
C MET A 409 -15.25 -23.10 3.73
N ILE A 410 -16.08 -23.17 4.76
CA ILE A 410 -16.40 -24.40 5.49
C ILE A 410 -17.67 -25.00 4.89
N SER A 411 -17.55 -26.19 4.30
CA SER A 411 -18.71 -26.95 3.80
C SER A 411 -19.65 -27.38 4.92
N ALA A 412 -20.93 -27.58 4.57
CA ALA A 412 -21.98 -27.99 5.50
C ALA A 412 -21.73 -29.38 6.11
#